data_AF-A0A542ZCH5-F1
#
_entry.id   AF-A0A542ZCH5-F1
#
_cell.length_a   1.000
_cell.length_b   1.000
_cell.length_c   1.000
_cell.angle_alpha   90.00
_cell.angle_beta   90.00
_cell.angle_gamma   90.00
#
_symmetry.space_group_name_H-M   'P 1'
#
loop_
_entity.id
_entity.type
_entity.pdbx_description
1 polymer ?
#
loop_
_entity_poly.entity_id
_entity_poly.type
_entity_poly.pdbx_seq_one_letter_code
_entity_poly.pdbx_strand_id
1 'polypeptide(L)'
;MAEDTAELLALVRGISERLEKVEGELAELKAARSKEIPEEVVMAISAAVAAYMGHRAKVKAVRFHRQGAWTAQGRSYVQSRSVPHVR
;
A
#
# COMPACT_ATOMS: atom_id res chain seq x y z
N MET A 1 -5.35 40.28 -21.90
CA MET A 1 -3.98 39.92 -22.36
C MET A 1 -2.95 40.01 -21.24
N ALA A 2 -2.56 41.19 -20.74
CA ALA A 2 -1.57 41.30 -19.64
C ALA A 2 -2.11 40.78 -18.29
N GLU A 3 -3.40 41.01 -18.01
CA GLU A 3 -4.09 40.57 -16.81
C GLU A 3 -4.24 39.03 -16.77
N ASP A 4 -4.72 38.42 -17.86
CA ASP A 4 -4.79 36.95 -17.99
C ASP A 4 -3.41 36.29 -17.81
N THR A 5 -2.33 36.90 -18.33
CA THR A 5 -0.98 36.35 -18.14
C THR A 5 -0.52 36.43 -16.69
N ALA A 6 -0.94 37.45 -15.94
CA ALA A 6 -0.61 37.59 -14.52
C ALA A 6 -1.38 36.56 -13.67
N GLU A 7 -2.66 36.32 -13.99
CA GLU A 7 -3.47 35.29 -13.34
C GLU A 7 -2.92 33.88 -13.61
N LEU A 8 -2.53 33.59 -14.84
CA LEU A 8 -1.90 32.32 -15.20
C LEU A 8 -0.59 32.08 -14.43
N LEU A 9 0.25 33.11 -14.29
CA LEU A 9 1.49 33.01 -13.50
C LEU A 9 1.20 32.75 -12.01
N ALA A 10 0.16 33.38 -11.45
CA ALA A 10 -0.25 33.14 -10.07
C ALA A 10 -0.74 31.69 -9.88
N LEU A 11 -1.53 31.16 -10.81
CA LEU A 11 -1.99 29.77 -10.78
C LEU A 11 -0.86 28.76 -10.92
N VAL A 12 0.09 29.02 -11.84
CA VAL A 12 1.27 28.16 -12.02
C VAL A 12 2.10 28.12 -10.73
N ARG A 13 2.34 29.28 -10.10
CA ARG A 13 3.06 29.34 -8.81
C ARG A 13 2.35 28.53 -7.72
N GLY A 14 1.03 28.71 -7.59
CA GLY A 14 0.24 27.94 -6.62
C GLY A 14 0.25 26.43 -6.89
N ILE A 15 0.28 26.01 -8.15
CA ILE A 15 0.43 24.59 -8.52
C ILE A 15 1.84 24.09 -8.19
N SER A 16 2.89 24.87 -8.49
CA SER A 16 4.28 24.50 -8.18
C SER A 16 4.50 24.32 -6.68
N GLU A 17 4.00 25.24 -5.85
CA GLU A 17 4.09 25.11 -4.37
C GLU A 17 3.39 23.85 -3.85
N ARG A 18 2.21 23.54 -4.39
CA ARG A 18 1.48 22.31 -4.03
C ARG A 18 2.19 21.06 -4.50
N LEU A 19 2.84 21.11 -5.66
CA LEU A 19 3.61 19.99 -6.19
C LEU A 19 4.83 19.73 -5.31
N GLU A 20 5.60 20.75 -4.96
CA GLU A 20 6.76 20.63 -4.08
C GLU A 20 6.39 20.02 -2.72
N LYS A 21 5.27 20.45 -2.15
CA LYS A 21 4.75 19.87 -0.89
C LYS A 21 4.44 18.38 -1.04
N VAL A 22 3.72 17.99 -2.10
CA VAL A 22 3.33 16.60 -2.34
C VAL A 22 4.55 15.73 -2.66
N GLU A 23 5.52 16.25 -3.40
CA GLU A 23 6.77 15.56 -3.69
C GLU A 23 7.59 15.33 -2.42
N GLY A 24 7.61 16.30 -1.49
CA GLY A 24 8.22 16.14 -0.17
C GLY A 24 7.55 15.03 0.65
N GLU A 25 6.23 15.07 0.81
CA GLU A 25 5.46 14.03 1.51
C GLU A 25 5.67 12.65 0.87
N LEU A 26 5.73 12.59 -0.46
CA LEU A 26 5.99 11.36 -1.20
C LEU A 26 7.42 10.83 -0.95
N ALA A 27 8.42 11.70 -0.88
CA ALA A 27 9.80 11.32 -0.58
C ALA A 27 9.92 10.73 0.83
N GLU A 28 9.27 11.37 1.82
CA GLU A 28 9.21 10.87 3.19
C GLU A 28 8.52 9.50 3.27
N LEU A 29 7.37 9.34 2.62
CA LEU A 29 6.64 8.06 2.59
C LEU A 29 7.44 6.96 1.87
N LYS A 30 8.14 7.30 0.78
CA LYS A 30 9.03 6.34 0.09
C LYS A 30 10.20 5.94 0.98
N ALA A 31 10.82 6.87 1.69
CA ALA A 31 11.91 6.59 2.63
C ALA A 31 11.44 5.75 3.83
N ALA A 32 10.24 6.01 4.34
CA ALA A 32 9.61 5.19 5.38
C ALA A 32 9.28 3.78 4.87
N ARG A 33 8.77 3.67 3.63
CA ARG A 33 8.39 2.39 3.00
C ARG A 33 9.59 1.57 2.54
N SER A 34 10.73 2.19 2.24
CA SER A 34 11.96 1.49 1.86
C SER A 34 12.66 0.83 3.05
N LYS A 35 12.24 1.12 4.29
CA LYS A 35 12.65 0.32 5.44
C LYS A 35 12.08 -1.07 5.27
N GLU A 36 12.91 -1.96 4.74
CA GLU A 36 12.61 -3.38 4.62
C GLU A 36 12.35 -3.94 6.01
N ILE A 37 11.12 -4.41 6.26
CA ILE A 37 10.77 -5.05 7.52
C ILE A 37 11.49 -6.40 7.54
N PRO A 38 12.35 -6.69 8.53
CA PRO A 38 13.05 -7.96 8.59
C PRO A 38 12.04 -9.13 8.63
N GLU A 39 12.33 -10.19 7.88
CA GLU A 39 11.45 -11.37 7.78
C GLU A 39 11.21 -12.00 9.16
N GLU A 40 12.23 -11.99 10.02
CA GLU A 40 12.16 -12.47 11.41
C GLU A 40 11.07 -11.77 12.23
N VAL A 41 10.88 -10.45 12.04
CA VAL A 41 9.86 -9.66 12.75
C VAL A 41 8.47 -10.08 12.30
N VAL A 42 8.27 -10.24 10.99
CA VAL A 42 6.99 -10.71 10.43
C VAL A 42 6.66 -12.12 10.92
N MET A 43 7.66 -13.00 10.97
CA MET A 43 7.52 -14.36 11.47
C MET A 43 7.17 -14.39 12.96
N ALA A 44 7.85 -13.58 13.78
CA ALA A 44 7.59 -13.48 15.22
C ALA A 44 6.16 -13.00 15.52
N ILE A 45 5.69 -11.96 14.81
CA ILE A 45 4.31 -11.47 14.95
C ILE A 45 3.31 -12.54 14.53
N SER A 46 3.55 -13.20 13.39
CA SER A 46 2.66 -14.24 12.87
C SER A 46 2.55 -15.44 13.82
N ALA A 47 3.68 -15.85 14.42
CA ALA A 47 3.73 -16.91 15.41
C ALA A 47 2.97 -16.53 16.69
N ALA A 48 3.14 -15.31 17.18
CA ALA A 48 2.43 -14.81 18.36
C ALA A 48 0.91 -14.78 18.14
N VAL A 49 0.46 -14.29 16.98
CA VAL A 49 -0.98 -14.27 16.63
C VAL A 49 -1.53 -15.69 16.48
N ALA A 50 -0.80 -16.60 15.83
CA ALA A 50 -1.22 -18.00 15.70
C ALA A 50 -1.33 -18.70 17.06
N ALA A 51 -0.38 -18.46 17.96
CA ALA A 51 -0.41 -18.97 19.33
C ALA A 51 -1.61 -18.41 20.11
N TYR A 52 -1.89 -17.11 19.99
CA TYR A 52 -3.06 -16.48 20.62
C TYR A 52 -4.38 -17.07 20.11
N MET A 53 -4.49 -17.30 18.80
CA MET A 53 -5.71 -17.86 18.19
C MET A 53 -5.86 -19.38 18.42
N GLY A 54 -4.91 -20.04 19.11
CA GLY A 54 -4.94 -21.50 19.33
C GLY A 54 -4.80 -22.33 18.04
N HIS A 55 -4.41 -21.69 16.93
CA HIS A 55 -4.24 -22.38 15.65
C HIS A 55 -2.76 -22.76 15.49
N ARG A 56 -2.47 -24.04 15.29
CA ARG A 56 -1.17 -24.48 14.75
C ARG A 56 -1.03 -24.06 13.29
N ALA A 57 -0.87 -22.77 13.05
CA ALA A 57 -0.66 -22.23 11.72
C ALA A 57 0.72 -22.68 11.26
N LYS A 58 0.77 -23.48 10.19
CA LYS A 58 2.02 -23.84 9.54
C LYS A 58 2.54 -22.58 8.87
N VAL A 59 3.50 -21.89 9.51
CA VAL A 59 4.10 -20.66 8.97
C VAL A 59 4.83 -21.04 7.68
N LYS A 60 4.16 -20.85 6.54
CA LYS A 60 4.81 -20.87 5.24
C LYS A 60 5.37 -19.47 5.05
N ALA A 61 6.67 -19.35 4.75
CA ALA A 61 7.30 -18.07 4.45
C ALA A 61 6.43 -17.26 3.49
N VAL A 62 5.76 -16.23 4.01
CA VAL A 62 4.88 -15.37 3.22
C VAL A 62 5.80 -14.38 2.54
N ARG A 63 6.23 -14.68 1.31
CA ARG A 63 6.85 -13.66 0.48
C ARG A 63 5.79 -12.61 0.18
N PHE A 64 5.87 -11.48 0.88
CA PHE A 64 4.96 -10.37 0.67
C PHE A 64 5.28 -9.73 -0.68
N HIS A 65 4.57 -10.12 -1.73
CA HIS A 65 4.72 -9.52 -3.04
C HIS A 65 4.10 -8.10 -2.99
N ARG A 66 4.90 -7.07 -3.29
CA ARG A 66 4.51 -5.64 -3.14
C ARG A 66 3.39 -5.16 -4.09
N GLN A 67 2.76 -6.06 -4.84
CA GLN A 67 1.69 -5.70 -5.77
C GLN A 67 0.33 -5.78 -5.06
N GLY A 68 -0.57 -4.82 -5.35
CA GLY A 68 -1.94 -4.73 -4.82
C GLY A 68 -2.87 -5.90 -5.23
N ALA A 69 -2.29 -7.01 -5.65
CA ALA A 69 -2.98 -8.25 -5.98
C ALA A 69 -3.73 -8.80 -4.78
N TRP A 70 -3.26 -8.63 -3.53
CA TRP A 70 -3.99 -9.15 -2.36
C TRP A 70 -5.36 -8.47 -2.19
N THR A 71 -5.44 -7.14 -2.27
CA THR A 71 -6.71 -6.42 -2.18
C THR A 71 -7.62 -6.74 -3.37
N ALA A 72 -7.06 -6.88 -4.58
CA ALA A 72 -7.83 -7.28 -5.76
C ALA A 72 -8.34 -8.73 -5.66
N GLN A 73 -7.50 -9.67 -5.21
CA GLN A 73 -7.81 -11.08 -5.04
C GLN A 73 -8.79 -11.31 -3.88
N GLY A 74 -8.68 -10.55 -2.79
CA GLY A 74 -9.63 -10.58 -1.69
C GLY A 74 -11.03 -10.13 -2.13
N ARG A 75 -11.11 -9.03 -2.89
CA ARG A 75 -12.39 -8.58 -3.50
C ARG A 75 -12.93 -9.63 -4.47
N SER A 76 -12.08 -10.17 -5.34
CA SER A 76 -12.46 -11.23 -6.29
C SER A 76 -12.97 -12.48 -5.57
N TYR A 77 -12.35 -12.88 -4.45
CA TYR A 77 -12.79 -14.03 -3.66
C TYR A 77 -14.15 -13.80 -3.01
N VAL A 78 -14.38 -12.64 -2.38
CA VAL A 78 -15.67 -12.27 -1.78
C VAL A 78 -16.78 -12.14 -2.83
N GLN A 79 -16.42 -11.61 -4.01
CA GLN A 79 -17.36 -11.46 -5.14
C GLN A 79 -17.53 -12.76 -5.94
N SER A 80 -16.64 -13.74 -5.77
CA SER A 80 -16.76 -15.04 -6.44
C SER A 80 -17.92 -15.81 -5.83
N ARG A 81 -18.96 -16.03 -6.64
CA ARG A 81 -20.10 -16.91 -6.31
C ARG A 81 -19.86 -18.36 -6.75
N SER A 82 -18.61 -18.72 -7.07
CA SER A 82 -18.29 -20.07 -7.52
C SER A 82 -18.47 -21.06 -6.38
N VAL A 83 -19.35 -22.03 -6.57
CA VAL A 83 -19.60 -23.09 -5.59
C VAL A 83 -18.46 -24.11 -5.69
N PRO A 84 -17.74 -24.44 -4.60
CA PRO A 84 -16.48 -25.20 -4.66
C PRO A 84 -16.54 -26.60 -5.30
N HIS A 85 -17.74 -27.18 -5.43
CA HIS A 85 -17.94 -28.55 -5.93
C HIS A 85 -18.44 -28.61 -7.38
N VAL A 86 -18.63 -27.46 -8.04
CA VAL A 86 -18.96 -27.41 -9.48
C VAL A 86 -17.68 -27.02 -10.21
N ARG A 87 -16.92 -28.03 -10.64
CA ARG A 87 -15.72 -27.85 -11.46
C ARG A 87 -15.69 -28.89 -12.56
#